data_AF-A0A535NHI0-F1
#
_entry.id   AF-A0A535NHI0-F1
#
_cell.length_a   1.000
_cell.length_b   1.000
_cell.length_c   1.000
_cell.angle_alpha   90.00
_cell.angle_beta   90.00
_cell.angle_gamma   90.00
#
_symmetry.space_group_name_H-M   'P 1'
#
loop_
_entity.id
_entity.type
_entity.pdbx_description
1 polymer ?
#
loop_
_entity_poly.entity_id
_entity_poly.type
_entity_poly.pdbx_seq_one_letter_code
_entity_poly.pdbx_strand_id
1 'polypeptide(L)'
;MGGNALRIRAIAIVCLAGLLAACGTSGDNSSGTNTASAPGITATTITIGSTQPLTGRAAPGYSEISPSSNAYFNYVNDHGGINGRKITYYYYDDGYNPTNTASLTRKLILEDKVFAMFSALGTPTHLAVVDYI
;
A
#
# COMPACT_ATOMS: atom_id res chain seq x y z
N MET A 1 8.71 67.10 -39.09
CA MET A 1 8.17 67.23 -40.46
C MET A 1 7.40 65.96 -40.79
N GLY A 2 6.09 66.08 -41.09
CA GLY A 2 5.17 65.01 -41.54
C GLY A 2 4.61 64.16 -40.40
N GLY A 3 3.33 64.18 -39.99
CA GLY A 3 2.10 64.59 -40.67
C GLY A 3 1.38 63.36 -41.23
N ASN A 4 0.33 62.90 -40.53
CA ASN A 4 -0.97 62.41 -41.02
C ASN A 4 -1.68 61.60 -39.91
N ALA A 5 -2.61 62.22 -39.19
CA ALA A 5 -4.04 62.34 -39.57
C ALA A 5 -4.73 60.96 -39.52
N LEU A 6 -5.47 60.69 -38.44
CA LEU A 6 -6.93 60.92 -38.38
C LEU A 6 -7.69 59.76 -39.03
N ARG A 7 -8.41 58.96 -38.22
CA ARG A 7 -9.82 58.61 -38.47
C ARG A 7 -10.42 57.69 -37.38
N ILE A 8 -11.46 58.23 -36.73
CA ILE A 8 -12.73 57.56 -36.37
C ILE A 8 -12.65 56.61 -35.15
N ARG A 9 -12.93 57.10 -33.94
CA ARG A 9 -14.26 57.13 -33.27
C ARG A 9 -14.97 55.78 -33.15
N ALA A 10 -14.98 55.29 -31.91
CA ALA A 10 -16.12 54.72 -31.17
C ALA A 10 -17.01 53.66 -31.87
N ILE A 11 -17.09 52.47 -31.26
CA ILE A 11 -18.34 51.80 -30.89
C ILE A 11 -18.02 50.88 -29.69
N ALA A 12 -18.58 51.23 -28.54
CA ALA A 12 -18.81 50.34 -27.41
C ALA A 12 -20.00 49.43 -27.74
N ILE A 13 -20.05 48.19 -27.21
CA ILE A 13 -21.16 47.19 -27.13
C ILE A 13 -20.43 45.83 -27.01
N VAL A 14 -20.45 45.02 -25.94
CA VAL A 14 -21.52 44.51 -25.06
C VAL A 14 -20.92 44.17 -23.68
N CYS A 15 -21.53 44.65 -22.61
CA CYS A 15 -21.46 44.01 -21.29
C CYS A 15 -22.39 42.79 -21.28
N LEU A 16 -21.99 41.76 -20.51
CA LEU A 16 -22.84 40.89 -19.68
C LEU A 16 -22.94 39.40 -20.07
N ALA A 17 -22.52 38.58 -19.10
CA ALA A 17 -22.98 37.23 -18.77
C ALA A 17 -22.68 36.07 -19.74
N GLY A 18 -21.65 35.31 -19.38
CA GLY A 18 -21.47 33.93 -19.82
C GLY A 18 -20.80 33.12 -18.74
N LEU A 19 -21.50 32.92 -17.61
CA LEU A 19 -21.18 31.85 -16.66
C LEU A 19 -21.23 30.52 -17.41
N LEU A 20 -20.08 29.99 -17.83
CA LEU A 20 -19.91 28.56 -17.99
C LEU A 20 -19.21 28.06 -16.73
N ALA A 21 -20.03 27.95 -15.68
CA ALA A 21 -19.84 26.97 -14.63
C ALA A 21 -19.80 25.58 -15.30
N ALA A 22 -18.62 25.18 -15.75
CA ALA A 22 -18.34 23.78 -15.95
C ALA A 22 -18.27 23.16 -14.56
N CYS A 23 -19.42 22.65 -14.12
CA CYS A 23 -19.54 21.64 -13.08
C CYS A 23 -18.73 20.41 -13.52
N GLY A 24 -17.40 20.50 -13.40
CA GLY A 24 -16.63 19.34 -13.02
C GLY A 24 -17.02 19.14 -11.56
N THR A 25 -17.89 18.17 -11.31
CA THR A 25 -18.18 17.73 -9.95
C THR A 25 -16.83 17.58 -9.28
N SER A 26 -16.51 18.43 -8.31
CA SER A 26 -15.54 18.09 -7.30
C SER A 26 -16.08 16.79 -6.75
N GLY A 27 -15.56 15.68 -7.26
CA GLY A 27 -15.78 14.39 -6.65
C GLY A 27 -15.40 14.66 -5.21
N ASP A 28 -16.39 14.59 -4.34
CA ASP A 28 -16.20 14.59 -2.91
C ASP A 28 -15.47 13.28 -2.65
N ASN A 29 -14.18 13.27 -3.00
CA ASN A 29 -13.19 12.35 -2.52
C ASN A 29 -13.11 12.71 -1.05
N SER A 30 -14.10 12.23 -0.32
CA SER A 30 -13.98 11.82 1.05
C SER A 30 -12.91 10.72 1.08
N SER A 31 -11.67 11.12 0.77
CA SER A 31 -10.46 10.47 1.21
C SER A 31 -10.52 10.60 2.72
N GLY A 32 -11.28 9.69 3.34
CA GLY A 32 -11.25 9.50 4.78
C GLY A 32 -9.79 9.46 5.15
N THR A 33 -9.39 10.40 6.01
CA THR A 33 -7.99 10.52 6.40
C THR A 33 -7.60 9.20 7.06
N ASN A 34 -6.71 8.47 6.40
CA ASN A 34 -6.24 7.21 6.94
C ASN A 34 -5.53 7.50 8.26
N THR A 35 -5.98 6.85 9.33
CA THR A 35 -5.34 6.88 10.64
C THR A 35 -4.79 5.52 11.00
N ALA A 36 -3.92 5.48 12.01
CA ALA A 36 -3.53 4.21 12.64
C ALA A 36 -4.75 3.62 13.35
N SER A 37 -5.07 2.37 13.04
CA SER A 37 -6.29 1.70 13.54
C SER A 37 -6.01 0.38 14.26
N ALA A 38 -4.80 -0.15 14.13
CA ALA A 38 -4.35 -1.41 14.73
C ALA A 38 -2.81 -1.47 14.71
N PRO A 39 -2.17 -2.36 15.48
CA PRO A 39 -0.76 -2.68 15.28
C PRO A 39 -0.46 -2.97 13.80
N GLY A 40 0.65 -2.43 13.28
CA GLY A 40 1.04 -2.60 11.88
C GLY A 40 0.22 -1.81 10.86
N ILE A 41 -0.82 -1.07 11.28
CA ILE A 41 -1.58 -0.18 10.40
C ILE A 41 -1.28 1.28 10.76
N THR A 42 -0.78 2.03 9.79
CA THR A 42 -0.60 3.49 9.91
C THR A 42 -1.49 4.22 8.90
N ALA A 43 -1.36 5.55 8.84
CA ALA A 43 -2.00 6.35 7.80
C ALA A 43 -1.57 5.93 6.38
N THR A 44 -0.36 5.37 6.22
CA THR A 44 0.27 5.15 4.92
C THR A 44 0.72 3.71 4.70
N THR A 45 0.64 2.83 5.71
CA THR A 45 1.27 1.51 5.65
C THR A 45 0.40 0.42 6.29
N ILE A 46 0.47 -0.78 5.71
CA ILE A 46 -0.02 -2.04 6.25
C ILE A 46 1.19 -2.97 6.35
N THR A 47 1.62 -3.31 7.55
CA THR A 47 2.73 -4.23 7.80
C THR A 47 2.21 -5.65 7.94
N ILE A 48 2.72 -6.59 7.16
CA ILE A 48 2.35 -8.00 7.19
C ILE A 48 3.60 -8.89 7.34
N GLY A 49 3.44 -10.02 8.00
CA GLY A 49 4.52 -10.95 8.36
C GLY A 49 4.35 -12.34 7.77
N SER A 50 5.44 -13.09 7.61
CA SER A 50 5.39 -14.52 7.29
C SER A 50 6.63 -15.25 7.79
N THR A 51 6.48 -16.55 8.05
CA THR A 51 7.62 -17.46 8.17
C THR A 51 7.53 -18.47 7.02
N GLN A 52 8.66 -18.71 6.35
CA GLN A 52 8.75 -19.65 5.23
C GLN A 52 10.02 -20.48 5.33
N PRO A 53 10.04 -21.69 4.76
CA PRO A 53 11.27 -22.45 4.61
C PRO A 53 12.03 -21.96 3.37
N LEU A 54 12.78 -20.87 3.50
CA LEU A 54 13.63 -20.38 2.42
C LEU A 54 14.89 -21.25 2.26
N THR A 55 15.30 -21.91 3.34
CA THR A 55 16.34 -22.94 3.34
C THR A 55 15.84 -24.28 3.91
N GLY A 56 16.71 -25.29 3.88
CA GLY A 56 16.42 -26.61 4.42
C GLY A 56 15.59 -27.51 3.48
N ARG A 57 15.07 -28.61 4.03
CA ARG A 57 14.50 -29.73 3.23
C ARG A 57 13.27 -29.35 2.40
N ALA A 58 12.53 -28.34 2.83
CA ALA A 58 11.29 -27.92 2.19
C ALA A 58 11.51 -26.81 1.15
N ALA A 59 12.66 -26.13 1.17
CA ALA A 59 12.95 -25.01 0.27
C ALA A 59 12.76 -25.32 -1.23
N PRO A 60 13.15 -26.48 -1.78
CA PRO A 60 12.96 -26.77 -3.20
C PRO A 60 11.51 -26.70 -3.68
N GLY A 61 10.53 -26.90 -2.79
CA GLY A 61 9.10 -26.84 -3.13
C GLY A 61 8.41 -25.52 -2.76
N TYR A 62 9.01 -24.70 -1.89
CA TYR A 62 8.28 -23.63 -1.21
C TYR A 62 9.04 -22.31 -1.04
N SER A 63 10.36 -22.28 -1.29
CA SER A 63 11.19 -21.07 -1.08
C SER A 63 10.75 -19.87 -1.92
N GLU A 64 10.08 -20.11 -3.04
CA GLU A 64 9.57 -19.06 -3.93
C GLU A 64 8.29 -18.36 -3.44
N ILE A 65 7.58 -18.91 -2.45
CA ILE A 65 6.27 -18.39 -2.02
C ILE A 65 6.38 -16.95 -1.52
N SER A 66 7.29 -16.68 -0.58
CA SER A 66 7.45 -15.33 -0.03
C SER A 66 8.04 -14.33 -1.02
N PRO A 67 9.12 -14.64 -1.76
CA PRO A 67 9.62 -13.77 -2.81
C PRO A 67 8.53 -13.42 -3.85
N SER A 68 7.74 -14.40 -4.27
CA SER A 68 6.62 -14.18 -5.22
C SER A 68 5.52 -13.32 -4.61
N SER A 69 5.16 -13.57 -3.35
CA SER A 69 4.17 -12.75 -2.63
C SER A 69 4.64 -11.31 -2.47
N ASN A 70 5.93 -11.11 -2.17
CA ASN A 70 6.54 -9.79 -2.08
C ASN A 70 6.52 -9.06 -3.43
N ALA A 71 6.83 -9.75 -4.52
CA ALA A 71 6.74 -9.19 -5.86
C ALA A 71 5.31 -8.73 -6.18
N TYR A 72 4.29 -9.51 -5.79
CA TYR A 72 2.89 -9.11 -5.94
C TYR A 72 2.52 -7.92 -5.05
N PHE A 73 2.95 -7.87 -3.79
CA PHE A 73 2.70 -6.71 -2.94
C PHE A 73 3.39 -5.45 -3.44
N ASN A 74 4.57 -5.57 -4.04
CA ASN A 74 5.22 -4.46 -4.73
C ASN A 74 4.39 -3.99 -5.92
N TYR A 75 3.87 -4.90 -6.75
CA TYR A 75 2.94 -4.54 -7.81
C TYR A 75 1.70 -3.80 -7.26
N VAL A 76 1.07 -4.30 -6.19
CA VAL A 76 -0.07 -3.62 -5.54
C VAL A 76 0.32 -2.22 -5.06
N ASN A 77 1.50 -2.09 -4.45
CA ASN A 77 2.05 -0.81 -4.02
C ASN A 77 2.23 0.15 -5.18
N ASP A 78 2.79 -0.29 -6.30
CA ASP A 78 2.99 0.54 -7.49
C ASP A 78 1.66 1.04 -8.08
N HIS A 79 0.56 0.32 -7.83
CA HIS A 79 -0.80 0.65 -8.28
C HIS A 79 -1.65 1.36 -7.22
N GLY A 80 -1.01 2.03 -6.25
CA GLY A 80 -1.70 2.88 -5.26
C GLY A 80 -1.93 2.22 -3.91
N GLY A 81 -1.59 0.94 -3.75
CA GLY A 81 -1.73 0.21 -2.50
C GLY A 81 -3.19 -0.08 -2.13
N ILE A 82 -3.44 -0.41 -0.87
CA ILE A 82 -4.77 -0.72 -0.35
C ILE A 82 -5.32 0.51 0.35
N ASN A 83 -6.38 1.12 -0.20
CA ASN A 83 -6.96 2.37 0.31
C ASN A 83 -5.89 3.46 0.50
N GLY A 84 -4.92 3.56 -0.41
CA GLY A 84 -3.80 4.50 -0.31
C GLY A 84 -2.67 4.11 0.66
N ARG A 85 -2.75 2.96 1.32
CA ARG A 85 -1.67 2.43 2.17
C ARG A 85 -0.79 1.46 1.40
N LYS A 86 0.53 1.59 1.55
CA LYS A 86 1.51 0.62 1.02
C LYS A 86 1.63 -0.58 1.93
N ILE A 87 1.84 -1.74 1.36
CA ILE A 87 2.09 -2.99 2.04
C ILE A 87 3.60 -3.10 2.31
N THR A 88 3.99 -3.30 3.56
CA THR A 88 5.34 -3.71 3.95
C THR A 88 5.30 -5.17 4.33
N TYR A 89 6.04 -6.02 3.63
CA TYR A 89 6.03 -7.46 3.86
C TYR A 89 7.35 -7.94 4.44
N TYR A 90 7.32 -8.35 5.71
CA TYR A 90 8.43 -9.03 6.36
C TYR A 90 8.24 -10.54 6.25
N TYR A 91 9.27 -11.25 5.81
CA TYR A 91 9.27 -12.70 5.83
C TYR A 91 10.61 -13.23 6.29
N TYR A 92 10.58 -14.21 7.18
CA TYR A 92 11.77 -14.83 7.76
C TYR A 92 11.89 -16.29 7.37
N ASP A 93 13.13 -16.74 7.23
CA ASP A 93 13.44 -18.15 7.03
C ASP A 93 13.34 -18.91 8.35
N ASP A 94 12.38 -19.83 8.46
CA ASP A 94 12.26 -20.72 9.61
C ASP A 94 12.91 -22.10 9.40
N GLY A 95 13.42 -22.37 8.19
CA GLY A 95 14.06 -23.64 7.84
C GLY A 95 13.13 -24.86 7.95
N TYR A 96 11.81 -24.65 7.92
CA TYR A 96 10.79 -25.68 8.18
C TYR A 96 10.91 -26.31 9.57
N ASN A 97 11.27 -25.50 10.57
CA ASN A 97 11.49 -25.91 11.96
C ASN A 97 10.50 -25.23 12.92
N PRO A 98 9.63 -25.98 13.62
CA PRO A 98 8.62 -25.40 14.50
C PRO A 98 9.16 -24.51 15.63
N THR A 99 10.34 -24.81 16.18
CA THR A 99 10.96 -23.99 17.24
C THR A 99 11.41 -22.63 16.69
N ASN A 100 12.00 -22.60 15.50
CA ASN A 100 12.36 -21.35 14.83
C ASN A 100 11.10 -20.57 14.47
N THR A 101 10.08 -21.23 13.91
CA THR A 101 8.79 -20.60 13.59
C THR A 101 8.19 -19.90 14.82
N ALA A 102 8.19 -20.54 15.99
CA ALA A 102 7.66 -19.92 17.21
C ALA A 102 8.41 -18.65 17.61
N SER A 103 9.75 -18.65 17.53
CA SER A 103 10.57 -17.47 17.85
C SER A 103 10.40 -16.34 16.83
N LEU A 104 10.37 -16.67 15.54
CA LEU A 104 10.21 -15.69 14.47
C LEU A 104 8.79 -15.11 14.41
N THR A 105 7.76 -15.90 14.69
CA THR A 105 6.39 -15.39 14.82
C THR A 105 6.27 -14.41 15.99
N ARG A 106 6.90 -14.69 17.14
CA ARG A 106 6.99 -13.72 18.24
C ARG A 106 7.70 -12.44 17.82
N LYS A 107 8.79 -12.53 17.07
CA LYS A 107 9.49 -11.35 16.53
C LYS A 107 8.56 -10.53 15.64
N LEU A 108 7.88 -11.16 14.68
CA LEU A 108 6.96 -10.49 13.77
C LEU A 108 5.85 -9.73 14.51
N ILE A 109 5.28 -10.34 15.56
CA ILE A 109 4.18 -9.75 16.33
C ILE A 109 4.67 -8.70 17.32
N LEU A 110 5.73 -9.00 18.09
CA LEU A 110 6.14 -8.18 19.22
C LEU A 110 7.13 -7.07 18.83
N GLU A 111 8.00 -7.31 17.87
CA GLU A 111 9.03 -6.35 17.44
C GLU A 111 8.61 -5.66 16.15
N ASP A 112 8.32 -6.43 15.10
CA ASP A 112 7.98 -5.87 13.78
C ASP A 112 6.54 -5.32 13.72
N LYS A 113 5.74 -5.62 14.76
CA LYS A 113 4.36 -5.16 14.95
C LYS A 113 3.51 -5.39 13.70
N VAL A 114 3.57 -6.59 13.13
CA VAL A 114 2.75 -6.93 11.95
C VAL A 114 1.27 -6.86 12.30
N PHE A 115 0.46 -6.38 11.37
CA PHE A 115 -0.99 -6.40 11.45
C PHE A 115 -1.53 -7.83 11.28
N ALA A 116 -0.92 -8.61 10.38
CA ALA A 116 -1.35 -9.96 10.08
C ALA A 116 -0.17 -10.86 9.69
N MET A 117 -0.32 -12.14 10.01
CA MET A 117 0.49 -13.22 9.44
C MET A 117 -0.10 -13.64 8.10
N PHE A 118 0.73 -13.81 7.08
CA PHE A 118 0.34 -14.11 5.71
C PHE A 118 1.03 -15.38 5.21
N SER A 119 0.23 -16.33 4.74
CA SER A 119 0.67 -17.51 3.98
C SER A 119 1.79 -18.35 4.63
N ALA A 120 1.99 -18.30 5.94
CA ALA A 120 3.01 -19.10 6.62
C ALA A 120 2.82 -20.60 6.33
N LEU A 121 3.91 -21.33 6.11
CA LEU A 121 3.87 -22.68 5.57
C LEU A 121 4.12 -23.78 6.62
N GLY A 122 3.29 -24.82 6.57
CA GLY A 122 3.54 -26.14 7.17
C GLY A 122 2.62 -26.47 8.34
N THR A 123 2.12 -27.71 8.40
CA THR A 123 1.26 -28.15 9.51
C THR A 123 1.95 -28.13 10.87
N PRO A 124 3.13 -28.74 11.07
CA PRO A 124 3.76 -28.75 12.40
C PRO A 124 4.27 -27.36 12.82
N THR A 125 4.72 -26.55 11.86
CA THR A 125 5.15 -25.16 12.08
C THR A 125 3.97 -24.27 12.45
N HIS A 126 2.83 -24.41 11.77
CA HIS A 126 1.60 -23.69 12.10
C HIS A 126 1.02 -24.12 13.46
N LEU A 127 0.97 -25.42 13.77
CA LEU A 127 0.51 -25.91 15.07
C LEU A 127 1.33 -25.38 16.25
N ALA A 128 2.61 -25.03 16.04
CA ALA A 128 3.45 -24.46 17.09
C ALA A 128 3.11 -23.00 17.43
N VAL A 129 2.30 -22.32 16.60
CA VAL A 129 2.03 -20.88 16.74
C VAL A 129 0.55 -20.52 16.65
N VAL A 130 -0.34 -21.43 16.26
CA VAL A 130 -1.76 -21.13 16.03
C VAL A 130 -2.47 -20.56 17.25
N ASP A 131 -2.11 -20.99 18.45
CA ASP A 131 -2.70 -20.46 19.69
C ASP A 131 -2.13 -19.09 20.10
N TYR A 132 -1.09 -18.61 19.41
CA TYR A 132 -0.41 -17.35 19.68
C TYR A 132 -0.76 -16.24 18.66
N ILE A 133 -1.38 -16.61 17.53
CA ILE A 133 -1.79 -15.70 16.45
C ILE A 133 -3.30 -15.46 16.49
#